data_AF-A0A366HXA2-F1
#
_entry.id   AF-A0A366HXA2-F1
#
_cell.length_a   1.000
_cell.length_b   1.000
_cell.length_c   1.000
_cell.angle_alpha   90.00
_cell.angle_beta   90.00
_cell.angle_gamma   90.00
#
_symmetry.space_group_name_H-M   'P 1'
#
loop_
_entity.id
_entity.type
_entity.pdbx_description
1 polymer ?
#
loop_
_entity_poly.entity_id
_entity_poly.type
_entity_poly.pdbx_seq_one_letter_code
_entity_poly.pdbx_strand_id
1 'polypeptide(L)'
;MNIAISNLLPILIAFIIGFNFNKFSNHINIRMADKISNFCLFTLLILMGITIGLIPGIVSKLAEVGVNAISIAVASSLSIAIVLKIFYIRTTHAAENNEVSNGKQQATFDVMGYLKDPLLLAGLVIVGFFIGYNKIAPSVDYDFIISVLLYLLIFIIGLKLSFSGLSLKEIFVNRQNIIMTFLTILSSYLGAAFISLFIPLSLTQSLAVSSGFGWYTLSGILFTQMNDPLL
;
A
#
# COMPACT_ATOMS: atom_id res chain seq x y z
N MET A 1 10.58 18.15 11.13
CA MET A 1 10.83 18.19 9.67
C MET A 1 12.05 17.34 9.25
N ASN A 2 13.16 17.33 10.00
CA ASN A 2 14.36 16.54 9.65
C ASN A 2 14.18 15.02 9.68
N ILE A 3 13.31 14.49 10.55
CA ILE A 3 13.10 13.03 10.72
C ILE A 3 12.46 12.42 9.46
N ALA A 4 11.45 13.08 8.89
CA ALA A 4 10.79 12.60 7.68
C ALA A 4 11.75 12.54 6.48
N ILE A 5 12.60 13.56 6.31
CA ILE A 5 13.60 13.58 5.23
C ILE A 5 14.64 12.47 5.45
N SER A 6 15.10 12.28 6.68
CA SER A 6 16.08 11.24 7.01
C SER A 6 15.56 9.82 6.75
N ASN A 7 14.26 9.57 6.90
CA ASN A 7 13.67 8.23 6.71
C ASN A 7 13.19 8.01 5.26
N LEU A 8 12.77 9.07 4.58
CA LEU A 8 12.19 8.98 3.24
C LEU A 8 13.24 9.10 2.12
N LEU A 9 14.34 9.82 2.37
CA LEU A 9 15.44 9.97 1.42
C LEU A 9 16.11 8.62 1.07
N PRO A 10 16.43 7.72 2.02
CA PRO A 10 16.99 6.41 1.71
C PRO A 10 16.05 5.56 0.84
N ILE A 11 14.74 5.61 1.11
CA ILE A 11 13.71 4.91 0.33
C ILE A 11 13.69 5.43 -1.11
N LEU A 12 13.71 6.75 -1.28
CA LEU A 12 13.71 7.39 -2.59
C LEU A 12 14.99 7.09 -3.38
N ILE A 13 16.14 7.08 -2.71
CA ILE A 13 17.43 6.69 -3.32
C ILE A 13 17.39 5.22 -3.77
N ALA A 14 16.94 4.30 -2.90
CA ALA A 14 16.82 2.88 -3.24
C ALA A 14 15.92 2.68 -4.47
N PHE A 15 14.79 3.40 -4.54
CA PHE A 15 13.90 3.38 -5.69
C PHE A 15 14.57 3.88 -6.98
N ILE A 16 15.23 5.05 -6.93
CA ILE A 16 15.90 5.64 -8.11
C ILE A 16 17.01 4.73 -8.63
N ILE A 17 17.81 4.16 -7.73
CA ILE A 17 18.89 3.24 -8.11
C ILE A 17 18.30 1.98 -8.78
N GLY A 18 17.24 1.40 -8.21
CA GLY A 18 16.54 0.26 -8.80
C GLY A 18 15.95 0.59 -10.17
N PHE A 19 15.33 1.77 -10.30
CA PHE A 19 14.73 2.22 -11.55
C PHE A 19 15.76 2.51 -12.65
N ASN A 20 16.94 3.01 -12.33
CA ASN A 20 17.98 3.28 -13.33
C ASN A 20 18.81 2.04 -13.69
N PHE A 21 18.56 0.90 -13.05
CA PHE A 21 19.41 -0.29 -13.14
C PHE A 21 19.33 -1.02 -14.49
N ASN A 22 18.23 -0.89 -15.24
CA ASN A 22 18.10 -1.43 -16.61
C ASN A 22 19.19 -0.89 -17.55
N LYS A 23 19.68 0.34 -17.30
CA LYS A 23 20.80 0.92 -18.07
C LYS A 23 22.13 0.18 -17.85
N PHE A 24 22.28 -0.56 -16.75
CA PHE A 24 23.53 -1.20 -16.35
C PHE A 24 23.54 -2.72 -16.56
N SER A 25 22.38 -3.39 -16.57
CA SER A 25 22.33 -4.84 -16.75
C SER A 25 21.11 -5.27 -17.56
N ASN A 26 21.35 -5.81 -18.75
CA ASN A 26 20.30 -6.20 -19.71
C ASN A 26 19.77 -7.65 -19.51
N HIS A 27 20.23 -8.36 -18.46
CA HIS A 27 19.99 -9.81 -18.29
C HIS A 27 19.24 -10.19 -17.00
N ILE A 28 18.53 -9.26 -16.37
CA ILE A 28 17.80 -9.58 -15.14
C ILE A 28 16.53 -10.37 -15.45
N ASN A 29 16.41 -11.56 -14.85
CA ASN A 29 15.22 -12.38 -14.94
C ASN A 29 14.09 -11.78 -14.08
N ILE A 30 13.13 -11.11 -14.72
CA ILE A 30 11.99 -10.45 -14.07
C ILE A 30 11.21 -11.42 -13.17
N ARG A 31 11.09 -12.71 -13.57
CA ARG A 31 10.42 -13.74 -12.75
C ARG A 31 11.13 -13.98 -11.41
N MET A 32 12.45 -13.80 -11.36
CA MET A 32 13.22 -13.93 -10.13
C MET A 32 13.06 -12.69 -9.26
N ALA A 33 13.03 -11.50 -9.86
CA ALA A 33 12.70 -10.26 -9.16
C ALA A 33 11.30 -10.33 -8.52
N ASP A 34 10.30 -10.88 -9.21
CA ASP A 34 8.96 -11.11 -8.65
C ASP A 34 8.96 -12.04 -7.45
N LYS A 35 9.65 -13.20 -7.55
CA LYS A 35 9.76 -14.13 -6.43
C LYS A 35 10.45 -13.51 -5.21
N ILE A 36 11.55 -12.79 -5.42
CA ILE A 36 12.28 -12.12 -4.34
C ILE A 36 11.44 -11.00 -3.72
N SER A 37 10.72 -10.22 -4.55
CA SER A 37 9.80 -9.19 -4.07
C SER A 37 8.71 -9.78 -3.19
N ASN A 38 8.09 -10.88 -3.60
CA ASN A 38 7.04 -11.55 -2.82
C ASN A 38 7.60 -12.15 -1.52
N PHE A 39 8.78 -12.76 -1.58
CA PHE A 39 9.46 -13.29 -0.39
C PHE A 39 9.78 -12.18 0.61
N CYS A 40 10.27 -11.04 0.13
CA CYS A 40 10.58 -9.88 0.95
C CYS A 40 9.30 -9.30 1.58
N LEU A 41 8.22 -9.14 0.80
CA LEU A 41 6.91 -8.71 1.28
C LEU A 41 6.38 -9.63 2.39
N PHE A 42 6.39 -10.95 2.17
CA PHE A 42 5.91 -11.93 3.14
C PHE A 42 6.72 -11.91 4.43
N THR A 43 8.05 -11.84 4.31
CA THR A 43 8.93 -11.72 5.47
C THR A 43 8.65 -10.44 6.25
N LEU A 44 8.47 -9.32 5.54
CA LEU A 44 8.18 -8.02 6.15
C LEU A 44 6.85 -8.03 6.91
N LEU A 45 5.79 -8.58 6.32
CA LEU A 45 4.49 -8.72 7.00
C LEU A 45 4.57 -9.55 8.29
N ILE A 46 5.32 -10.65 8.27
CA ILE A 46 5.54 -11.49 9.46
C ILE A 46 6.27 -10.68 10.54
N LEU A 47 7.35 -9.98 10.16
CA LEU A 47 8.12 -9.17 11.11
C LEU A 47 7.28 -8.04 11.70
N MET A 48 6.44 -7.38 10.89
CA MET A 48 5.52 -6.34 11.37
C MET A 48 4.46 -6.94 12.33
N GLY A 49 3.97 -8.15 12.06
CA GLY A 49 3.13 -8.88 13.01
C GLY A 49 3.86 -9.11 14.34
N ILE A 50 5.11 -9.58 14.30
CA ILE A 50 5.92 -9.83 15.49
C ILE A 50 6.12 -8.55 16.31
N THR A 51 6.48 -7.42 15.67
CA THR A 51 6.69 -6.15 16.38
C THR A 51 5.42 -5.68 17.08
N ILE A 52 4.26 -5.78 16.42
CA ILE A 52 2.96 -5.46 17.02
C ILE A 52 2.65 -6.40 18.21
N GLY A 53 2.93 -7.70 18.07
CA GLY A 53 2.71 -8.70 19.13
C GLY A 53 3.57 -8.51 20.37
N LEU A 54 4.73 -7.85 20.23
CA LEU A 54 5.64 -7.52 21.33
C LEU A 54 5.19 -6.28 22.12
N ILE A 55 4.25 -5.48 21.60
CA ILE A 55 3.77 -4.26 22.27
C ILE A 55 2.96 -4.64 23.52
N PRO A 56 3.33 -4.13 24.72
CA PRO A 56 2.61 -4.43 25.95
C PRO A 56 1.18 -3.88 25.90
N GLY A 57 0.20 -4.71 26.25
CA GLY A 57 -1.20 -4.30 26.29
C GLY A 57 -1.88 -4.16 24.92
N ILE A 58 -1.21 -4.57 23.82
CA ILE A 58 -1.73 -4.43 22.45
C ILE A 58 -3.12 -5.04 22.28
N VAL A 59 -3.42 -6.18 22.90
CA VAL A 59 -4.72 -6.86 22.79
C VAL A 59 -5.87 -5.96 23.22
N SER A 60 -5.68 -5.11 24.24
CA SER A 60 -6.70 -4.17 24.71
C SER A 60 -6.92 -2.98 23.78
N LYS A 61 -5.91 -2.62 22.99
CA LYS A 61 -5.94 -1.53 22.01
C LYS A 61 -6.23 -2.00 20.58
N LEU A 62 -6.07 -3.28 20.32
CA LEU A 62 -6.21 -3.88 18.99
C LEU A 62 -7.64 -3.74 18.45
N ALA A 63 -8.64 -3.87 19.33
CA ALA A 63 -10.04 -3.66 18.95
C ALA A 63 -10.30 -2.21 18.52
N GLU A 64 -9.73 -1.23 19.26
CA GLU A 64 -9.85 0.19 18.95
C GLU A 64 -9.18 0.52 17.61
N VAL A 65 -7.93 0.08 17.41
CA VAL A 65 -7.19 0.25 16.14
C VAL A 65 -7.91 -0.44 14.97
N GLY A 66 -8.42 -1.65 15.19
CA GLY A 66 -9.16 -2.40 14.17
C GLY A 66 -10.45 -1.70 13.71
N VAL A 67 -11.24 -1.17 14.65
CA VAL A 67 -12.46 -0.40 14.32
C VAL A 67 -12.11 0.88 13.58
N ASN A 68 -11.06 1.59 13.99
CA ASN A 68 -10.59 2.80 13.31
C ASN A 68 -10.16 2.50 11.87
N ALA A 69 -9.36 1.44 11.67
CA ALA A 69 -8.88 1.02 10.36
C ALA A 69 -10.02 0.59 9.42
N ILE A 70 -10.97 -0.21 9.91
CA ILE A 70 -12.14 -0.65 9.13
C ILE A 70 -13.00 0.56 8.75
N SER A 71 -13.23 1.48 9.67
CA SER A 71 -14.03 2.67 9.42
C SER A 71 -13.41 3.57 8.35
N ILE A 72 -12.09 3.80 8.41
CA ILE A 72 -11.34 4.53 7.38
C ILE A 72 -11.39 3.79 6.04
N ALA A 73 -11.20 2.47 6.03
CA ALA A 73 -11.24 1.67 4.80
C ALA A 73 -12.61 1.72 4.12
N VAL A 74 -13.71 1.58 4.88
CA VAL A 74 -15.07 1.64 4.34
C VAL A 74 -15.40 3.04 3.84
N ALA A 75 -15.10 4.07 4.62
CA ALA A 75 -15.40 5.46 4.24
C ALA A 75 -14.63 5.91 2.99
N SER A 76 -13.32 5.60 2.92
CA SER A 76 -12.49 5.90 1.75
C SER A 76 -12.94 5.12 0.52
N SER A 77 -13.21 3.81 0.65
CA SER A 77 -13.67 2.96 -0.45
C SER A 77 -15.04 3.42 -1.00
N LEU A 78 -15.99 3.75 -0.12
CA LEU A 78 -17.30 4.24 -0.52
C LEU A 78 -17.21 5.61 -1.21
N SER A 79 -16.38 6.52 -0.68
CA SER A 79 -16.14 7.84 -1.28
C SER A 79 -15.56 7.70 -2.70
N ILE A 80 -14.55 6.85 -2.89
CA ILE A 80 -13.96 6.55 -4.20
C ILE A 80 -15.05 6.00 -5.14
N ALA A 81 -15.84 5.03 -4.71
CA ALA A 81 -16.88 4.43 -5.53
C ALA A 81 -17.94 5.46 -5.97
N ILE A 82 -18.37 6.35 -5.07
CA ILE A 82 -19.35 7.40 -5.37
C ILE A 82 -18.78 8.38 -6.39
N VAL A 83 -17.59 8.92 -6.16
CA VAL A 83 -16.98 9.94 -7.04
C VAL A 83 -16.66 9.36 -8.42
N LEU A 84 -16.12 8.14 -8.49
CA LEU A 84 -15.85 7.48 -9.76
C LEU A 84 -17.15 7.14 -10.52
N LYS A 85 -18.21 6.71 -9.83
CA LYS A 85 -19.52 6.47 -10.45
C LYS A 85 -20.13 7.75 -11.01
N ILE A 86 -20.06 8.86 -10.27
CA ILE A 86 -20.52 10.18 -10.73
C ILE A 86 -19.72 10.63 -11.96
N PHE A 87 -18.39 10.46 -11.93
CA PHE A 87 -17.52 10.82 -13.04
C PHE A 87 -17.80 9.96 -14.28
N TYR A 88 -18.01 8.66 -14.12
CA TYR A 88 -18.34 7.74 -15.21
C TYR A 88 -19.68 8.09 -15.87
N ILE A 89 -20.72 8.37 -15.06
CA ILE A 89 -22.03 8.79 -15.58
C ILE A 89 -21.90 10.11 -16.35
N ARG A 90 -21.17 11.08 -15.80
CA ARG A 90 -20.99 12.40 -16.43
C ARG A 90 -20.14 12.37 -17.71
N THR A 91 -19.20 11.43 -17.81
CA THR A 91 -18.37 11.24 -19.02
C THR A 91 -19.07 10.38 -20.08
N THR A 92 -19.88 9.40 -19.67
CA THR A 92 -20.70 8.57 -20.59
C THR A 92 -21.83 9.37 -21.23
N HIS A 93 -22.48 10.28 -20.49
CA HIS A 93 -23.49 11.19 -21.08
C HIS A 93 -22.92 12.23 -22.06
N ALA A 94 -21.59 12.39 -22.15
CA ALA A 94 -20.95 13.22 -23.16
C ALA A 94 -20.43 12.41 -24.37
N ALA A 95 -20.53 11.08 -24.33
CA ALA A 95 -19.95 10.15 -25.30
C ALA A 95 -21.01 9.25 -25.98
N GLU A 96 -22.27 9.70 -26.04
CA GLU A 96 -23.29 9.10 -26.91
C GLU A 96 -23.02 9.54 -28.37
N ASN A 97 -21.90 9.08 -28.94
CA ASN A 97 -21.67 8.98 -30.40
C ASN A 97 -20.28 8.46 -30.82
N ASN A 98 -19.61 7.60 -30.03
CA ASN A 98 -18.53 6.79 -30.61
C ASN A 98 -18.49 5.41 -29.95
N GLU A 99 -18.99 4.43 -30.68
CA GLU A 99 -18.67 3.02 -30.50
C GLU A 99 -17.15 2.86 -30.53
N VAL A 100 -16.56 2.59 -29.37
CA VAL A 100 -15.27 1.90 -29.29
C VAL A 100 -15.50 0.67 -28.45
N SER A 101 -15.88 -0.40 -29.14
CA SER A 101 -15.53 -1.75 -28.73
C SER A 101 -14.02 -1.83 -28.62
N ASN A 102 -13.48 -1.84 -27.40
CA ASN A 102 -12.20 -2.49 -27.12
C ASN A 102 -12.19 -2.98 -25.67
N GLY A 103 -12.24 -4.30 -25.53
CA GLY A 103 -12.00 -5.00 -24.28
C GLY A 103 -13.21 -5.07 -23.35
N LYS A 104 -14.27 -5.80 -23.74
CA LYS A 104 -15.05 -6.57 -22.77
C LYS A 104 -14.10 -7.54 -22.08
N GLN A 105 -13.35 -7.06 -21.10
CA GLN A 105 -12.86 -7.91 -20.03
C GLN A 105 -14.14 -8.23 -19.26
N GLN A 106 -14.81 -9.32 -19.67
CA GLN A 106 -15.74 -10.02 -18.81
C GLN A 106 -14.92 -10.39 -17.58
N ALA A 107 -14.93 -9.50 -16.59
CA ALA A 107 -14.59 -9.84 -15.23
C ALA A 107 -15.65 -10.85 -14.82
N THR A 108 -15.39 -12.13 -15.08
CA THR A 108 -15.93 -13.18 -14.23
C THR A 108 -15.51 -12.77 -12.84
N PHE A 109 -16.46 -12.25 -12.06
CA PHE A 109 -16.26 -11.87 -10.67
C PHE A 109 -15.93 -13.14 -9.90
N ASP A 110 -14.69 -13.60 -10.01
CA ASP A 110 -14.14 -14.67 -9.19
C ASP A 110 -13.73 -14.03 -7.86
N VAL A 111 -14.76 -13.70 -7.08
CA VAL A 111 -14.64 -13.10 -5.74
C VAL A 111 -13.68 -13.92 -4.88
N MET A 112 -13.63 -15.23 -5.09
CA MET A 112 -12.75 -16.15 -4.38
C MET A 112 -11.27 -15.95 -4.75
N GLY A 113 -10.95 -15.59 -5.99
CA GLY A 113 -9.59 -15.21 -6.40
C GLY A 113 -9.14 -13.90 -5.77
N TYR A 114 -10.00 -12.88 -5.76
CA TYR A 114 -9.67 -11.55 -5.24
C TYR A 114 -9.54 -11.47 -3.72
N LEU A 115 -10.23 -12.35 -2.98
CA LEU A 115 -10.14 -12.39 -1.51
C LEU A 115 -8.95 -13.21 -1.01
N LYS A 116 -8.44 -14.17 -1.81
CA LYS A 116 -7.35 -15.06 -1.40
C LYS A 116 -6.06 -14.31 -1.08
N ASP A 117 -5.64 -13.39 -1.95
CA ASP A 117 -4.38 -12.67 -1.75
C ASP A 117 -4.41 -11.78 -0.49
N PRO A 118 -5.41 -10.90 -0.30
CA PRO A 118 -5.52 -10.11 0.94
C PRO A 118 -5.64 -10.99 2.19
N LEU A 119 -6.36 -12.12 2.10
CA LEU A 119 -6.51 -13.04 3.23
C LEU A 119 -5.20 -13.76 3.57
N LEU A 120 -4.41 -14.13 2.58
CA LEU A 120 -3.07 -14.68 2.77
C LEU A 120 -2.17 -13.66 3.47
N LEU A 121 -2.15 -12.42 2.97
CA LEU A 121 -1.34 -11.34 3.56
C LEU A 121 -1.77 -11.06 5.01
N ALA A 122 -3.08 -10.97 5.27
CA ALA A 122 -3.62 -10.82 6.62
C ALA A 122 -3.25 -12.00 7.53
N GLY A 123 -3.33 -13.23 7.01
CA GLY A 123 -2.92 -14.44 7.70
C GLY A 123 -1.45 -14.42 8.13
N LEU A 124 -0.54 -13.95 7.27
CA LEU A 124 0.88 -13.81 7.60
C LEU A 124 1.12 -12.84 8.76
N VAL A 125 0.42 -11.70 8.79
CA VAL A 125 0.51 -10.73 9.88
C VAL A 125 0.00 -11.35 11.19
N ILE A 126 -1.14 -12.07 11.14
CA ILE A 126 -1.70 -12.76 12.31
C ILE A 126 -0.73 -13.81 12.85
N VAL A 127 -0.11 -14.60 11.97
CA VAL A 127 0.92 -15.58 12.36
C VAL A 127 2.11 -14.88 13.03
N GLY A 128 2.61 -13.78 12.44
CA GLY A 128 3.66 -12.97 13.05
C GLY A 128 3.27 -12.43 14.44
N PHE A 129 2.04 -11.94 14.57
CA PHE A 129 1.49 -11.43 15.84
C PHE A 129 1.49 -12.50 16.94
N PHE A 130 1.03 -13.72 16.64
CA PHE A 130 1.06 -14.82 17.61
C PHE A 130 2.50 -15.23 17.99
N ILE A 131 3.44 -15.20 17.04
CA ILE A 131 4.85 -15.50 17.32
C ILE A 131 5.44 -14.44 18.28
N GLY A 132 5.16 -13.16 18.04
CA GLY A 132 5.58 -12.05 18.90
C GLY A 132 4.94 -12.11 20.28
N TYR A 133 3.63 -12.35 20.35
CA TYR A 133 2.86 -12.41 21.60
C TYR A 133 3.34 -13.52 22.54
N ASN A 134 3.64 -14.71 22.00
CA ASN A 134 4.15 -15.83 22.80
C ASN A 134 5.63 -15.68 23.20
N LYS A 135 6.29 -14.58 22.82
CA LYS A 135 7.73 -14.33 23.05
C LYS A 135 8.64 -15.47 22.57
N ILE A 136 8.21 -16.20 21.54
CA ILE A 136 8.99 -17.27 20.89
C ILE A 136 10.08 -16.65 20.00
N ALA A 137 9.91 -15.37 19.67
CA ALA A 137 10.78 -14.63 18.78
C ALA A 137 12.12 -14.28 19.46
N PRO A 138 13.27 -14.50 18.80
CA PRO A 138 14.58 -14.18 19.37
C PRO A 138 14.75 -12.67 19.63
N SER A 139 15.56 -12.28 20.61
CA SER A 139 15.89 -10.87 20.87
C SER A 139 16.84 -10.33 19.79
N VAL A 140 16.30 -10.01 18.62
CA VAL A 140 16.97 -9.34 17.51
C VAL A 140 16.42 -7.93 17.32
N ASP A 141 17.22 -7.06 16.73
CA ASP A 141 16.80 -5.72 16.32
C ASP A 141 15.86 -5.82 15.10
N TYR A 142 14.58 -5.99 15.38
CA TYR A 142 13.53 -6.09 14.36
C TYR A 142 13.43 -4.83 13.51
N ASP A 143 13.65 -3.65 14.11
CA ASP A 143 13.52 -2.36 13.42
C ASP A 143 14.59 -2.19 12.34
N PHE A 144 15.83 -2.60 12.64
CA PHE A 144 16.91 -2.63 11.65
C PHE A 144 16.60 -3.60 10.50
N ILE A 145 16.16 -4.83 10.82
CA ILE A 145 15.87 -5.85 9.79
C ILE A 145 14.72 -5.41 8.89
N ILE A 146 13.63 -4.86 9.46
CA ILE A 146 12.48 -4.34 8.72
C ILE A 146 12.93 -3.21 7.78
N SER A 147 13.76 -2.29 8.26
CA SER A 147 14.26 -1.16 7.46
C SER A 147 15.10 -1.64 6.27
N VAL A 148 16.00 -2.61 6.47
CA VAL A 148 16.81 -3.19 5.39
C VAL A 148 15.93 -3.93 4.38
N LEU A 149 14.96 -4.72 4.85
CA LEU A 149 14.00 -5.41 3.97
C LEU A 149 13.17 -4.41 3.17
N LEU A 150 12.72 -3.31 3.78
CA LEU A 150 11.98 -2.27 3.09
C LEU A 150 12.81 -1.67 1.95
N TYR A 151 14.06 -1.29 2.22
CA TYR A 151 14.93 -0.72 1.20
C TYR A 151 15.18 -1.69 0.06
N LEU A 152 15.38 -2.98 0.38
CA LEU A 152 15.51 -4.04 -0.62
C LEU A 152 14.24 -4.22 -1.44
N LEU A 153 13.06 -4.24 -0.80
CA LEU A 153 11.77 -4.37 -1.47
C LEU A 153 11.54 -3.22 -2.46
N ILE A 154 11.76 -1.98 -2.02
CA ILE A 154 11.58 -0.78 -2.83
C ILE A 154 12.59 -0.73 -3.98
N PHE A 155 13.83 -1.16 -3.75
CA PHE A 155 14.82 -1.33 -4.81
C PHE A 155 14.34 -2.33 -5.88
N ILE A 156 13.82 -3.49 -5.48
CA ILE A 156 13.32 -4.51 -6.41
C ILE A 156 12.07 -4.02 -7.15
N ILE A 157 11.18 -3.26 -6.50
CA ILE A 157 10.04 -2.62 -7.16
C ILE A 157 10.51 -1.64 -8.23
N GLY A 158 11.49 -0.79 -7.90
CA GLY A 158 12.12 0.11 -8.87
C GLY A 158 12.72 -0.65 -10.05
N LEU A 159 13.40 -1.76 -9.77
CA LEU A 159 13.95 -2.68 -10.77
C LEU A 159 12.86 -3.21 -11.70
N LYS A 160 11.79 -3.79 -11.15
CA LYS A 160 10.66 -4.31 -11.92
C LYS A 160 10.04 -3.25 -12.81
N LEU A 161 9.88 -2.03 -12.30
CA LEU A 161 9.33 -0.93 -13.08
C LEU A 161 10.24 -0.57 -14.27
N SER A 162 11.57 -0.60 -14.06
CA SER A 162 12.56 -0.34 -15.11
C SER A 162 12.51 -1.35 -16.26
N PHE A 163 12.29 -2.63 -15.95
CA PHE A 163 12.20 -3.70 -16.95
C PHE A 163 10.78 -3.94 -17.48
N SER A 164 9.77 -3.29 -16.91
CA SER A 164 8.37 -3.43 -17.37
C SER A 164 8.13 -2.84 -18.77
N GLY A 165 9.09 -2.10 -19.33
CA GLY A 165 8.96 -1.45 -20.64
C GLY A 165 7.95 -0.31 -20.68
N LEU A 166 7.25 -0.05 -19.58
CA LEU A 166 6.33 1.07 -19.44
C LEU A 166 7.13 2.37 -19.48
N SER A 167 7.06 3.10 -20.59
CA SER A 167 7.59 4.45 -20.60
C SER A 167 6.70 5.29 -19.67
N LEU A 168 7.27 5.92 -18.65
CA LEU A 168 6.53 6.85 -17.76
C LEU A 168 5.75 7.87 -18.60
N LYS A 169 6.29 8.23 -19.77
CA LYS A 169 5.66 9.10 -20.75
C LYS A 169 4.32 8.54 -21.25
N GLU A 170 4.19 7.27 -21.58
CA GLU A 170 2.91 6.67 -22.00
C GLU A 170 1.84 6.71 -20.90
N ILE A 171 2.26 6.52 -19.64
CA ILE A 171 1.35 6.60 -18.48
C ILE A 171 0.81 8.03 -18.31
N PHE A 172 1.68 9.04 -18.45
CA PHE A 172 1.32 10.45 -18.32
C PHE A 172 0.66 11.07 -19.57
N VAL A 173 0.71 10.41 -20.73
CA VAL A 173 0.09 10.93 -21.96
C VAL A 173 -1.44 10.74 -21.97
N ASN A 174 -1.96 9.75 -21.23
CA ASN A 174 -3.40 9.58 -21.11
C ASN A 174 -4.00 10.53 -20.05
N ARG A 175 -4.49 11.68 -20.51
CA ARG A 175 -5.17 12.69 -19.68
C ARG A 175 -6.32 12.11 -18.85
N GLN A 176 -7.05 11.13 -19.37
CA GLN A 176 -8.16 10.50 -18.66
C GLN A 176 -7.65 9.65 -17.47
N ASN A 177 -6.56 8.92 -17.64
CA ASN A 177 -5.93 8.15 -16.55
C ASN A 177 -5.40 9.05 -15.43
N ILE A 178 -4.83 10.21 -15.78
CA ILE A 178 -4.38 11.20 -14.79
C ILE A 178 -5.56 11.76 -14.00
N ILE A 179 -6.63 12.15 -14.68
CA ILE A 179 -7.84 12.66 -14.03
C ILE A 179 -8.43 11.61 -13.10
N MET A 180 -8.56 10.36 -13.54
CA MET A 180 -9.07 9.25 -12.72
C MET A 180 -8.20 8.99 -11.48
N THR A 181 -6.88 9.01 -11.64
CA THR A 181 -5.92 8.86 -10.53
C THR A 181 -6.09 10.00 -9.51
N PHE A 182 -6.15 11.24 -9.99
CA PHE A 182 -6.30 12.41 -9.12
C PHE A 182 -7.65 12.43 -8.39
N LEU A 183 -8.73 12.09 -9.09
CA LEU A 183 -10.05 11.94 -8.48
C LEU A 183 -10.04 10.86 -7.41
N THR A 184 -9.40 9.71 -7.67
CA THR A 184 -9.31 8.61 -6.70
C THR A 184 -8.57 9.03 -5.43
N ILE A 185 -7.42 9.71 -5.60
CA ILE A 185 -6.64 10.26 -4.48
C ILE A 185 -7.49 11.23 -3.65
N LEU A 186 -8.12 12.20 -4.31
CA LEU A 186 -8.91 13.23 -3.62
C LEU A 186 -10.14 12.62 -2.92
N SER A 187 -10.79 11.65 -3.56
CA SER A 187 -11.95 10.96 -2.98
C SER A 187 -11.58 10.13 -1.76
N SER A 188 -10.43 9.45 -1.81
CA SER A 188 -9.88 8.72 -0.65
C SER A 188 -9.71 9.65 0.55
N TYR A 189 -9.09 10.82 0.34
CA TYR A 189 -8.90 11.82 1.39
C TYR A 189 -10.21 12.40 1.90
N LEU A 190 -11.20 12.65 1.03
CA LEU A 190 -12.52 13.12 1.45
C LEU A 190 -13.22 12.10 2.35
N GLY A 191 -13.17 10.81 2.01
CA GLY A 191 -13.75 9.75 2.83
C GLY A 191 -13.07 9.62 4.19
N ALA A 192 -11.74 9.70 4.21
CA ALA A 192 -10.96 9.68 5.45
C ALA A 192 -11.19 10.93 6.32
N ALA A 193 -11.24 12.12 5.72
CA ALA A 193 -11.53 13.35 6.45
C ALA A 193 -12.94 13.33 7.06
N PHE A 194 -13.92 12.80 6.32
CA PHE A 194 -15.30 12.69 6.80
C PHE A 194 -15.42 11.76 8.01
N ILE A 195 -14.79 10.58 7.96
CA ILE A 195 -14.88 9.61 9.06
C ILE A 195 -14.09 10.05 10.29
N SER A 196 -13.06 10.89 10.13
CA SER A 196 -12.30 11.45 11.26
C SER A 196 -13.14 12.26 12.24
N LEU A 197 -14.32 12.75 11.85
CA LEU A 197 -15.26 13.42 12.77
C LEU A 197 -15.94 12.44 13.74
N PHE A 198 -15.99 11.15 13.39
CA PHE A 198 -16.70 10.10 14.14
C PHE A 198 -15.76 9.14 14.89
N ILE A 199 -14.47 9.18 14.57
CA ILE A 199 -13.43 8.32 15.15
C ILE A 199 -12.58 9.14 16.13
N PRO A 200 -12.06 8.56 17.22
CA PRO A 200 -11.11 9.23 18.13
C PRO A 200 -9.70 9.43 17.52
N LEU A 201 -9.62 9.76 16.23
CA LEU A 201 -8.38 10.08 15.53
C LEU A 201 -8.42 11.53 15.05
N SER A 202 -7.28 12.20 15.13
CA SER A 202 -7.15 13.54 14.54
C SER A 202 -7.27 13.48 13.02
N LEU A 203 -7.71 14.58 12.41
CA LEU A 203 -7.82 14.70 10.96
C LEU A 203 -6.50 14.40 10.25
N THR A 204 -5.37 14.79 10.84
CA THR A 204 -4.03 14.50 10.32
C THR A 204 -3.70 13.01 10.37
N GLN A 205 -4.06 12.32 11.45
CA GLN A 205 -3.87 10.87 11.59
C GLN A 205 -4.75 10.08 10.61
N SER A 206 -6.03 10.43 10.50
CA SER A 206 -6.93 9.77 9.55
C SER A 206 -6.50 9.98 8.10
N LEU A 207 -6.04 11.20 7.75
CA LEU A 207 -5.49 11.47 6.43
C LEU A 207 -4.17 10.71 6.22
N ALA A 208 -3.30 10.63 7.23
CA ALA A 208 -2.05 9.87 7.15
C ALA A 208 -2.32 8.40 6.83
N VAL A 209 -3.24 7.75 7.55
CA VAL A 209 -3.65 6.35 7.29
C VAL A 209 -4.15 6.18 5.85
N SER A 210 -4.98 7.10 5.35
CA SER A 210 -5.52 7.05 3.98
C SER A 210 -4.49 7.39 2.88
N SER A 211 -3.45 8.17 3.20
CA SER A 211 -2.35 8.52 2.29
C SER A 211 -1.38 7.37 2.02
N GLY A 212 -1.47 6.31 2.80
CA GLY A 212 -0.61 5.13 2.69
C GLY A 212 -0.82 4.32 1.41
N PHE A 213 -1.88 4.58 0.62
CA PHE A 213 -2.27 3.96 -0.66
C PHE A 213 -2.01 2.44 -0.82
N GLY A 214 -1.88 1.70 0.28
CA GLY A 214 -1.85 0.25 0.28
C GLY A 214 -0.72 -0.40 -0.52
N TRP A 215 0.47 0.20 -0.68
CA TRP A 215 1.62 -0.49 -1.32
C TRP A 215 2.27 -1.55 -0.40
N TYR A 216 1.41 -2.38 0.20
CA TYR A 216 1.67 -3.56 1.03
C TYR A 216 2.23 -3.33 2.43
N THR A 217 3.21 -2.45 2.63
CA THR A 217 3.73 -2.22 3.99
C THR A 217 4.44 -0.88 4.18
N LEU A 218 4.58 -0.08 3.12
CA LEU A 218 5.27 1.22 3.17
C LEU A 218 4.69 2.13 4.26
N SER A 219 3.36 2.23 4.37
CA SER A 219 2.69 3.06 5.39
C SER A 219 2.92 2.54 6.81
N GLY A 220 2.77 1.24 7.04
CA GLY A 220 2.96 0.63 8.37
C GLY A 220 4.38 0.79 8.92
N ILE A 221 5.39 0.68 8.06
CA ILE A 221 6.79 0.89 8.46
C ILE A 221 7.08 2.36 8.71
N LEU A 222 6.54 3.27 7.89
CA LEU A 222 6.68 4.71 8.13
C LEU A 222 6.04 5.12 9.47
N PHE A 223 4.89 4.56 9.83
CA PHE A 223 4.26 4.80 11.15
C PHE A 223 5.08 4.23 12.30
N THR A 224 5.64 3.03 12.13
CA THR A 224 6.55 2.42 13.11
C THR A 224 7.81 3.29 13.31
N GLN A 225 8.40 3.80 12.23
CA GLN A 225 9.56 4.71 12.24
C GLN A 225 9.23 6.12 12.77
N MET A 226 7.96 6.51 12.78
CA MET A 226 7.48 7.78 13.35
C MET A 226 7.08 7.65 14.83
N ASN A 227 7.34 6.50 15.48
CA ASN A 227 6.97 6.20 16.87
C ASN A 227 5.45 6.15 17.16
N ASP A 228 4.60 5.97 16.14
CA ASP A 228 3.16 5.76 16.30
C ASP A 228 2.73 4.40 15.71
N PRO A 229 3.09 3.26 16.34
CA PRO A 229 2.73 1.93 15.84
C PRO A 229 1.24 1.58 15.99
N LEU A 230 0.44 2.48 16.59
CA LEU A 230 -0.99 2.30 16.85
C LEU A 230 -1.89 3.09 15.88
N LEU A 231 -1.30 3.80 14.91
CA LEU A 231 -2.01 4.44 13.79
C LEU A 231 -2.14 3.49 12.60
#